data_AF-A0A387BJB7-F1
#
_entry.id   AF-A0A387BJB7-F1
#
_cell.length_a   1.000
_cell.length_b   1.000
_cell.length_c   1.000
_cell.angle_alpha   90.00
_cell.angle_beta   90.00
_cell.angle_gamma   90.00
#
_symmetry.space_group_name_H-M   'P 1'
#
loop_
_entity.id
_entity.type
_entity.pdbx_description
1 polymer ?
#
loop_
_entity_poly.entity_id
_entity_poly.type
_entity_poly.pdbx_seq_one_letter_code
_entity_poly.pdbx_strand_id
1 'polypeptide(L)'
;MELRNLKDFYEKQEYYNYTETQGREQKQFNKRVQELTFFVNIAVFSIFLAIITYVLVSMLTSLIAVPVAFFLSLAVYISLKKGIAKVIKTLLK
;
A
#
# COMPACT_ATOMS: atom_id res chain seq x y z
N MET A 1 23.14 -32.54 45.92
CA MET A 1 21.90 -32.66 45.12
C MET A 1 21.06 -31.43 45.43
N GLU A 2 20.69 -30.50 44.54
CA GLU A 2 20.83 -30.34 43.10
C GLU A 2 20.89 -28.83 42.80
N LEU A 3 22.10 -28.29 42.58
CA LEU A 3 22.28 -27.00 41.89
C LEU A 3 22.23 -27.17 40.35
N ARG A 4 21.90 -28.38 39.88
CA ARG A 4 21.81 -28.74 38.45
C ARG A 4 20.69 -28.00 37.71
N ASN A 5 19.68 -27.51 38.42
CA ASN A 5 18.46 -27.00 37.78
C ASN A 5 18.55 -25.52 37.36
N LEU A 6 19.44 -24.72 37.95
CA LEU A 6 19.59 -23.31 37.55
C LEU A 6 20.31 -23.19 36.21
N LYS A 7 21.33 -24.02 35.97
CA LYS A 7 22.07 -24.04 34.70
C LYS A 7 21.15 -24.45 33.54
N ASP A 8 20.36 -25.51 33.73
CA ASP A 8 19.34 -25.95 32.77
C ASP A 8 18.25 -24.90 32.50
N PHE A 9 17.92 -24.04 33.48
CA PHE A 9 16.97 -22.94 33.30
C PHE A 9 17.51 -21.81 32.43
N TYR A 10 18.81 -21.50 32.53
CA TYR A 10 19.46 -20.48 31.70
C TYR A 10 19.89 -21.04 30.33
N GLU A 11 20.27 -22.32 30.22
CA GLU A 11 20.58 -22.98 28.95
C GLU A 11 19.35 -23.12 28.04
N LYS A 12 18.15 -23.32 28.60
CA LYS A 12 16.90 -23.36 27.82
C LYS A 12 16.40 -22.00 27.34
N GLN A 13 17.01 -20.89 27.77
CA GLN A 13 16.67 -19.55 27.27
C GLN A 13 17.51 -19.13 26.06
N GLU A 14 18.46 -19.97 25.62
CA GLU A 14 19.18 -19.70 24.39
C GLU A 14 18.26 -19.90 23.17
N TYR A 15 18.01 -18.78 22.49
CA TYR A 15 17.42 -18.62 21.16
C TYR A 15 15.89 -18.68 21.04
N TYR A 16 15.18 -17.82 21.79
CA TYR A 16 14.15 -17.06 21.07
C TYR A 16 14.87 -16.15 20.07
N ASN A 17 14.98 -16.62 18.83
CA ASN A 17 15.54 -15.86 17.72
C ASN A 17 14.55 -14.72 17.38
N TYR A 18 14.62 -13.62 18.13
CA TYR A 18 13.78 -12.44 17.93
C TYR A 18 13.93 -11.86 16.52
N THR A 19 15.06 -12.11 15.87
CA THR A 19 15.31 -11.77 14.45
C THR A 19 14.43 -12.57 13.48
N GLU A 20 14.11 -13.84 13.78
CA GLU A 20 13.17 -14.64 12.97
C GLU A 20 11.70 -14.25 13.19
N THR A 21 11.32 -13.90 14.41
CA THR A 21 9.96 -13.40 14.69
C THR A 21 9.77 -11.98 14.16
N GLN A 22 10.76 -11.08 14.31
CA GLN A 22 10.74 -9.75 13.67
C GLN A 22 10.70 -9.84 12.15
N GLY A 23 11.43 -10.77 11.53
CA GLY A 23 11.35 -10.99 10.08
C GLY A 23 9.96 -11.44 9.61
N ARG A 24 9.27 -12.27 10.40
CA ARG A 24 7.88 -12.69 10.12
C ARG A 24 6.87 -11.57 10.34
N GLU A 25 6.99 -10.81 11.42
CA GLU A 25 6.14 -9.65 11.73
C GLU A 25 6.32 -8.53 10.70
N GLN A 26 7.55 -8.24 10.30
CA GLN A 26 7.86 -7.24 9.28
C GLN A 26 7.38 -7.69 7.90
N LYS A 27 7.45 -8.98 7.59
CA LYS A 27 6.84 -9.55 6.37
C LYS A 27 5.31 -9.43 6.39
N GLN A 28 4.67 -9.71 7.52
CA GLN A 28 3.21 -9.52 7.67
C GLN A 28 2.82 -8.05 7.62
N PHE A 29 3.56 -7.15 8.26
CA PHE A 29 3.36 -5.71 8.21
C PHE A 29 3.49 -5.19 6.77
N ASN A 30 4.56 -5.56 6.07
CA ASN A 30 4.76 -5.19 4.66
C ASN A 30 3.62 -5.70 3.77
N LYS A 31 3.11 -6.92 4.02
CA LYS A 31 1.95 -7.47 3.31
C LYS A 31 0.69 -6.63 3.56
N ARG A 32 0.41 -6.27 4.81
CA ARG A 32 -0.74 -5.41 5.16
C ARG A 32 -0.62 -4.01 4.56
N VAL A 33 0.59 -3.43 4.54
CA VAL A 33 0.86 -2.14 3.89
C VAL A 33 0.64 -2.24 2.38
N GLN A 34 1.07 -3.32 1.73
CA GLN A 34 0.81 -3.55 0.31
C GLN A 34 -0.68 -3.69 0.00
N GLU A 35 -1.41 -4.47 0.81
CA GLU A 35 -2.87 -4.62 0.68
C GLU A 35 -3.58 -3.27 0.87
N LEU A 36 -3.24 -2.52 1.91
CA LEU A 36 -3.79 -1.19 2.14
C LEU A 36 -3.48 -0.24 0.99
N THR A 37 -2.25 -0.27 0.47
CA THR A 37 -1.84 0.52 -0.70
C THR A 37 -2.65 0.15 -1.93
N PHE A 38 -2.92 -1.14 -2.15
CA PHE A 38 -3.78 -1.61 -3.23
C PHE A 38 -5.21 -1.07 -3.11
N PHE A 39 -5.81 -1.14 -1.92
CA PHE A 39 -7.15 -0.61 -1.69
C PHE A 39 -7.23 0.90 -1.87
N VAL A 40 -6.25 1.64 -1.34
CA VAL A 40 -6.16 3.10 -1.51
C VAL A 40 -6.03 3.46 -3.00
N ASN A 41 -5.18 2.74 -3.75
CA ASN A 41 -5.02 2.98 -5.17
C ASN A 41 -6.32 2.77 -5.96
N ILE A 42 -7.07 1.70 -5.65
CA ILE A 42 -8.38 1.44 -6.26
C ILE A 42 -9.39 2.52 -5.89
N ALA A 43 -9.45 2.91 -4.62
CA ALA A 43 -10.39 3.94 -4.15
C ALA A 43 -10.11 5.29 -4.81
N VAL A 44 -8.85 5.71 -4.88
CA VAL A 44 -8.47 6.97 -5.55
C VAL A 44 -8.79 6.91 -7.05
N PHE A 45 -8.49 5.79 -7.70
CA PHE A 45 -8.84 5.60 -9.11
C PHE A 45 -10.36 5.64 -9.33
N SER A 46 -11.15 5.01 -8.48
CA SER A 46 -12.62 4.99 -8.61
C SER A 46 -13.23 6.38 -8.44
N ILE A 47 -12.70 7.20 -7.54
CA ILE A 47 -13.11 8.59 -7.36
C ILE A 47 -12.84 9.39 -8.66
N PHE A 48 -11.64 9.27 -9.23
CA PHE A 48 -11.34 9.93 -10.51
C PHE A 48 -12.24 9.45 -11.64
N LEU A 49 -12.46 8.14 -11.74
CA LEU A 49 -13.35 7.56 -12.73
C LEU A 49 -14.76 8.14 -12.59
N ALA A 50 -15.32 8.20 -11.38
CA ALA A 50 -16.66 8.72 -11.14
C ALA A 50 -16.79 10.19 -11.56
N ILE A 51 -15.85 11.04 -11.13
CA ILE A 51 -15.84 12.47 -11.47
C ILE A 51 -15.72 12.68 -12.97
N ILE A 52 -14.73 12.03 -13.59
CA ILE A 52 -14.46 12.19 -15.03
C ILE A 52 -15.62 11.65 -15.86
N THR A 53 -16.21 10.51 -15.48
CA THR A 53 -17.40 9.97 -16.14
C THR A 53 -18.58 10.92 -16.05
N TYR A 54 -18.85 11.49 -14.87
CA TYR A 54 -19.92 12.47 -14.69
C TYR A 54 -19.74 13.69 -15.60
N VAL A 55 -18.52 14.25 -15.67
CA VAL A 55 -18.20 15.39 -16.52
C VAL A 55 -18.36 15.04 -18.01
N LEU A 56 -17.80 13.91 -18.45
CA LEU A 56 -17.86 13.48 -19.85
C LEU A 56 -19.29 13.15 -20.30
N VAL A 57 -20.08 12.47 -19.46
CA VAL A 57 -21.48 12.18 -19.76
C VAL A 57 -22.29 13.47 -19.87
N SER A 58 -22.04 14.44 -18.98
CA SER A 58 -22.70 15.74 -19.01
C SER A 58 -22.36 16.58 -20.26
N MET A 59 -21.17 16.40 -20.84
CA MET A 59 -20.73 17.15 -22.02
C MET A 59 -21.04 16.45 -23.35
N LEU A 60 -20.82 15.15 -23.44
CA LEU A 60 -20.90 14.40 -24.70
C LEU A 60 -22.22 13.64 -24.89
N THR A 61 -23.01 13.41 -23.83
CA THR A 61 -24.29 12.65 -23.88
C THR A 61 -24.22 11.38 -24.75
N SER A 62 -23.08 10.68 -24.71
CA SER A 62 -22.79 9.52 -25.56
C SER A 62 -22.30 8.36 -24.71
N LEU A 63 -22.72 7.14 -25.06
CA LEU A 63 -22.26 5.88 -24.44
C LEU A 63 -20.74 5.71 -24.51
N ILE A 64 -20.07 6.38 -25.46
CA ILE A 64 -18.62 6.36 -25.64
C ILE A 64 -17.90 7.13 -24.51
N ALA A 65 -18.62 7.99 -23.77
CA ALA A 65 -18.06 8.74 -22.64
C ALA A 65 -17.45 7.84 -21.56
N VAL A 66 -18.03 6.66 -21.32
CA VAL A 66 -17.59 5.73 -20.27
C VAL A 66 -16.21 5.11 -20.57
N PRO A 67 -15.97 4.48 -21.74
CA PRO A 67 -14.63 3.98 -22.05
C PRO A 67 -13.59 5.10 -22.13
N VAL A 68 -13.94 6.28 -22.64
CA VAL A 68 -13.03 7.43 -22.67
C VAL A 68 -12.68 7.90 -21.26
N ALA A 69 -13.66 7.96 -20.35
CA ALA A 69 -13.45 8.33 -18.95
C ALA A 69 -12.51 7.36 -18.22
N PHE A 70 -12.57 6.07 -18.57
CA PHE A 70 -11.66 5.07 -18.02
C PHE A 70 -10.20 5.35 -18.38
N PHE A 71 -9.90 5.61 -19.65
CA PHE A 71 -8.53 5.92 -20.07
C PHE A 71 -8.05 7.27 -19.51
N LEU A 72 -8.92 8.28 -19.46
CA LEU A 72 -8.58 9.59 -18.89
C LEU A 72 -8.27 9.50 -17.40
N SER A 73 -9.12 8.82 -16.62
CA SER A 73 -8.92 8.63 -15.18
C SER A 73 -7.62 7.88 -14.88
N LEU A 74 -7.26 6.90 -15.72
CA LEU A 74 -5.99 6.18 -15.60
C LEU A 74 -4.80 7.12 -15.85
N ALA A 75 -4.86 7.93 -16.91
CA ALA A 75 -3.81 8.89 -17.24
C ALA A 75 -3.60 9.94 -16.13
N VAL A 76 -4.71 10.46 -15.58
CA VAL A 76 -4.68 11.41 -14.45
C VAL A 76 -4.08 10.75 -13.21
N TYR A 77 -4.52 9.53 -12.86
CA TYR A 77 -4.00 8.80 -11.71
C TYR A 77 -2.49 8.56 -11.81
N ILE A 78 -1.98 8.11 -12.96
CA ILE A 78 -0.54 7.90 -13.18
C ILE A 78 0.22 9.22 -13.07
N SER A 79 -0.32 10.29 -13.64
CA SER A 79 0.29 11.62 -13.62
C SER A 79 0.37 12.18 -12.20
N LEU A 80 -0.69 12.07 -11.40
CA LEU A 80 -0.71 12.48 -10.00
C LEU A 80 0.31 11.70 -9.18
N LYS A 81 0.36 10.37 -9.34
CA LYS A 81 1.30 9.52 -8.59
C LYS A 81 2.76 9.94 -8.85
N LYS A 82 3.10 10.22 -10.11
CA LYS A 82 4.43 10.74 -10.50
C LYS A 82 4.67 12.16 -9.96
N GLY A 83 3.65 13.02 -10.03
CA GLY A 83 3.71 14.40 -9.55
C GLY A 83 3.98 14.47 -8.04
N ILE A 84 3.22 13.73 -7.24
CA ILE A 84 3.36 13.66 -5.79
C ILE A 84 4.77 13.19 -5.41
N ALA A 85 5.27 12.12 -6.06
CA ALA A 85 6.62 11.63 -5.80
C ALA A 85 7.70 12.70 -6.08
N LYS A 86 7.53 13.48 -7.15
CA LYS A 86 8.44 14.58 -7.51
C LYS A 86 8.38 15.73 -6.50
N VAL A 87 7.18 16.10 -6.05
CA VAL A 87 6.97 17.16 -5.04
C VAL A 87 7.58 16.75 -3.70
N ILE A 88 7.31 15.53 -3.23
CA ILE A 88 7.88 14.99 -2.00
C ILE A 88 9.41 15.01 -2.06
N LYS A 89 10.01 14.56 -3.18
CA LYS A 89 11.47 14.59 -3.38
C LYS A 89 12.04 16.01 -3.36
N THR A 90 11.27 17.01 -3.79
CA THR A 90 11.69 18.41 -3.81
C THR A 90 11.57 19.05 -2.42
N LEU A 91 10.56 18.68 -1.63
CA LEU A 91 10.35 19.16 -0.27
C LEU A 91 11.30 18.54 0.76
N LEU A 92 11.75 17.30 0.53
CA LEU A 92 12.72 16.60 1.37
C LEU A 92 14.19 16.99 1.07
N LYS A 93 14.42 17.88 0.10
CA LYS A 93 15.75 18.38 -0.27
C LYS A 93 15.97 19.76 0.34
#